data_AF-A0A8X6IWM2-F1
#
_entry.id   AF-A0A8X6IWM2-F1
#
_cell.length_a   1.000
_cell.length_b   1.000
_cell.length_c   1.000
_cell.angle_alpha   90.00
_cell.angle_beta   90.00
_cell.angle_gamma   90.00
#
_symmetry.space_group_name_H-M   'P 1'
#
loop_
_entity.id
_entity.type
_entity.pdbx_description
1 polymer ?
#
loop_
_entity_poly.entity_id
_entity_poly.type
_entity_poly.pdbx_seq_one_letter_code
_entity_poly.pdbx_strand_id
1 'polypeptide(L)'
;MSAYKYKSRIEAPIINVRLRKRYLQGNFPVASVGPNIEYLYHVEKLGDNPDILSEIANGNHKFCELLSAAQSPMLIIGQDALVRDDSESVLVLAGKIAEKFNMVRDDWNGFNMLHKAAARVGGLDTGLFLKKAKGILIKYWNMQKVVK
;
A
#
# COMPACT_ATOMS: atom_id res chain seq x y z
N MET A 1 -9.16 6.26 25.06
CA MET A 1 -9.10 7.27 23.98
C MET A 1 -8.01 6.83 23.00
N SER A 2 -8.38 6.00 22.01
CA SER A 2 -7.45 5.18 21.22
C SER A 2 -6.92 5.95 19.99
N ALA A 3 -5.60 6.16 19.94
CA ALA A 3 -4.94 6.94 18.92
C ALA A 3 -4.77 6.13 17.62
N TYR A 4 -5.65 6.35 16.64
CA TYR A 4 -5.46 5.90 15.27
C TYR A 4 -4.44 6.80 14.57
N LYS A 5 -3.14 6.46 14.70
CA LYS A 5 -2.05 7.12 13.98
C LYS A 5 -1.17 6.04 13.35
N TYR A 6 -1.50 5.66 12.12
CA TYR A 6 -0.74 4.71 11.30
C TYR A 6 0.72 5.12 11.24
N LYS A 7 1.67 4.29 11.69
CA LYS A 7 3.11 4.59 11.67
C LYS A 7 3.90 3.35 11.27
N SER A 8 4.46 3.34 10.06
CA SER A 8 5.38 2.29 9.58
C SER A 8 6.54 2.04 10.57
N ARG A 9 6.99 3.07 11.29
CA ARG A 9 7.99 2.97 12.38
C ARG A 9 7.59 2.02 13.51
N ILE A 10 6.33 2.01 13.90
CA ILE A 10 5.83 1.24 15.05
C ILE A 10 5.47 -0.18 14.60
N GLU A 11 4.86 -0.30 13.42
CA GLU A 11 4.31 -1.57 12.96
C GLU A 11 5.33 -2.44 12.21
N ALA A 12 6.21 -1.82 11.44
CA ALA A 12 7.22 -2.50 10.63
C ALA A 12 8.56 -1.75 10.65
N PRO A 13 9.24 -1.66 11.81
CA PRO A 13 10.47 -0.88 11.97
C PRO A 13 11.57 -1.27 10.98
N ILE A 14 11.71 -2.57 10.69
CA ILE A 14 12.71 -3.08 9.73
C ILE A 14 12.42 -2.57 8.30
N ILE A 15 11.15 -2.54 7.90
CA ILE A 15 10.75 -2.03 6.58
C ILE A 15 11.01 -0.53 6.50
N ASN A 16 10.66 0.22 7.55
CA ASN A 16 10.96 1.64 7.62
C ASN A 16 12.47 1.94 7.53
N VAL A 17 13.31 1.12 8.16
CA VAL A 17 14.79 1.23 8.04
C VAL A 17 15.26 0.94 6.62
N ARG A 18 14.69 -0.07 5.93
CA ARG A 18 15.02 -0.37 4.53
C ARG A 18 14.59 0.74 3.57
N LEU A 19 13.38 1.28 3.74
CA LEU A 19 12.88 2.42 2.98
C LEU A 19 13.77 3.65 3.20
N ARG A 20 14.15 3.93 4.45
CA ARG A 20 15.12 5.00 4.75
C ARG A 20 16.48 4.75 4.10
N LYS A 21 16.99 3.52 4.16
CA LYS A 21 18.26 3.15 3.50
C LYS A 21 18.19 3.39 2.00
N ARG A 22 17.09 3.01 1.34
CA ARG A 22 16.88 3.25 -0.10
C ARG A 22 16.74 4.74 -0.42
N TYR A 23 16.01 5.49 0.41
CA TYR A 23 15.87 6.93 0.30
C TYR A 23 17.23 7.66 0.33
N LEU A 24 18.12 7.24 1.24
CA LEU A 24 19.47 7.82 1.35
C LEU A 24 20.36 7.56 0.12
N GLN A 25 20.03 6.60 -0.74
CA GLN A 25 20.73 6.38 -2.02
C GLN A 25 20.31 7.39 -3.11
N GLY A 26 19.33 8.25 -2.84
CA GLY A 26 18.85 9.27 -3.78
C GLY A 26 17.88 8.72 -4.82
N ASN A 27 17.28 9.64 -5.60
CA ASN A 27 16.30 9.34 -6.66
C ASN A 27 15.21 8.34 -6.22
N PHE A 28 14.58 8.64 -5.09
CA PHE A 28 13.52 7.80 -4.51
C PHE A 28 12.43 8.70 -3.92
N PRO A 29 11.54 9.25 -4.77
CA PRO A 29 10.40 10.01 -4.31
C PRO A 29 9.46 9.10 -3.51
N VAL A 30 9.02 9.56 -2.35
CA VAL A 30 8.11 8.83 -1.48
C VAL A 30 6.93 9.74 -1.17
N ALA A 31 5.72 9.23 -1.37
CA ALA A 31 4.49 9.90 -0.99
C ALA A 31 3.67 9.07 -0.01
N SER A 32 2.82 9.75 0.76
CA SER A 32 1.86 9.11 1.66
C SER A 32 0.47 9.72 1.52
N VAL A 33 -0.52 8.83 1.50
CA VAL A 33 -1.94 9.14 1.60
C VAL A 33 -2.45 8.60 2.94
N GLY A 34 -3.03 9.47 3.75
CA GLY A 34 -3.54 9.11 5.08
C GLY A 34 -3.18 10.13 6.16
N PRO A 35 -3.28 9.73 7.45
CA PRO A 35 -3.17 10.66 8.57
C PRO A 35 -1.78 11.32 8.61
N ASN A 36 -1.77 12.58 9.04
CA ASN A 36 -0.53 13.34 9.16
C ASN A 36 0.39 12.74 10.24
N ILE A 37 1.44 12.05 9.79
CA ILE A 37 2.47 11.47 10.64
C ILE A 37 3.85 12.03 10.33
N GLU A 38 4.74 11.87 11.29
CA GLU A 38 6.13 12.27 11.18
C GLU A 38 6.97 11.09 10.68
N TYR A 39 7.73 11.31 9.61
CA TYR A 39 8.64 10.35 9.00
C TYR A 39 10.10 10.75 9.27
N LEU A 40 11.00 9.78 9.30
CA LEU A 40 12.45 9.99 9.54
C LEU A 40 13.23 10.38 8.27
N TYR A 41 12.51 10.65 7.18
CA TYR A 41 13.00 11.04 5.87
C TYR A 41 11.88 11.82 5.17
N HIS A 42 12.21 12.53 4.09
CA HIS A 42 11.21 13.30 3.37
C HIS A 42 10.17 12.39 2.73
N VAL A 43 8.91 12.67 3.03
CA VAL A 43 7.75 12.01 2.44
C VAL A 43 6.76 13.10 2.05
N GLU A 44 6.40 13.13 0.78
CA GLU A 44 5.36 14.02 0.27
C GLU A 44 4.01 13.59 0.84
N LYS A 45 3.33 14.50 1.52
CA LYS A 45 2.01 14.23 2.11
C LYS A 45 0.96 14.69 1.13
N LEU A 46 0.25 13.76 0.51
CA LEU A 46 -0.77 14.08 -0.48
C LEU A 46 -2.10 14.49 0.18
N GLY A 47 -2.32 14.07 1.42
CA GLY A 47 -3.53 14.34 2.20
C GLY A 47 -4.12 13.05 2.78
N ASP A 48 -5.27 13.16 3.44
CA ASP A 48 -5.98 12.05 4.09
C ASP A 48 -7.31 11.69 3.41
N ASN A 49 -7.70 12.42 2.35
CA ASN A 49 -8.94 12.20 1.62
C ASN A 49 -8.84 10.93 0.72
N PRO A 50 -9.80 9.98 0.81
CA PRO A 50 -9.92 8.88 -0.14
C PRO A 50 -9.97 9.27 -1.62
N ASP A 51 -10.47 10.48 -1.95
CA ASP A 51 -10.56 10.97 -3.34
C ASP A 51 -9.20 11.02 -4.04
N ILE A 52 -8.11 11.24 -3.28
CA ILE A 52 -6.74 11.25 -3.81
C ILE A 52 -6.40 9.91 -4.46
N LEU A 53 -6.86 8.79 -3.90
CA LEU A 53 -6.63 7.46 -4.50
C LEU A 53 -7.38 7.34 -5.84
N SER A 54 -8.57 7.91 -5.93
CA SER A 54 -9.35 7.96 -7.18
C SER A 54 -8.66 8.84 -8.23
N GLU A 55 -8.11 9.99 -7.84
CA GLU A 55 -7.36 10.87 -8.73
C GLU A 55 -6.08 10.20 -9.27
N ILE A 56 -5.34 9.50 -8.42
CA ILE A 56 -4.15 8.75 -8.83
C ILE A 56 -4.53 7.60 -9.76
N ALA A 57 -5.59 6.84 -9.44
CA ALA A 57 -6.09 5.79 -10.31
C ALA A 57 -6.51 6.33 -11.70
N ASN A 58 -7.14 7.51 -11.73
CA ASN A 58 -7.55 8.18 -12.97
C ASN A 58 -6.38 8.85 -13.70
N GLY A 59 -5.23 9.05 -13.05
CA GLY A 59 -4.04 9.68 -13.65
C GLY A 59 -4.04 11.20 -13.57
N ASN A 60 -4.96 11.79 -12.81
CA ASN A 60 -5.14 13.25 -12.72
C ASN A 60 -4.29 13.89 -11.62
N HIS A 61 -3.61 13.08 -10.81
CA HIS A 61 -2.78 13.56 -9.71
C HIS A 61 -1.33 13.82 -10.17
N LYS A 62 -0.68 14.86 -9.62
CA LYS A 62 0.71 15.24 -9.98
C LYS A 62 1.72 14.10 -9.78
N PHE A 63 1.50 13.28 -8.77
CA PHE A 63 2.35 12.14 -8.45
C PHE A 63 2.33 11.03 -9.54
N CYS A 64 1.36 11.04 -10.45
CA CYS A 64 1.26 10.07 -11.54
C CYS A 64 2.43 10.18 -12.53
N GLU A 65 2.98 11.38 -12.73
CA GLU A 65 4.15 11.58 -13.59
C GLU A 65 5.38 10.88 -13.01
N LEU A 66 5.59 11.01 -11.70
CA LEU A 66 6.67 10.33 -10.97
C LEU A 66 6.50 8.80 -11.00
N LEU A 67 5.27 8.31 -10.83
CA LEU A 67 4.98 6.87 -10.92
C LEU A 67 5.19 6.31 -12.32
N SER A 68 4.83 7.06 -13.36
CA SER A 68 5.03 6.65 -14.76
C SER A 68 6.51 6.66 -15.17
N ALA A 69 7.30 7.60 -14.64
CA ALA A 69 8.73 7.68 -14.90
C ALA A 69 9.56 6.64 -14.11
N ALA A 70 8.97 5.98 -13.11
CA ALA A 70 9.69 5.04 -12.26
C ALA A 70 9.87 3.67 -12.95
N GLN A 71 11.10 3.14 -12.93
CA GLN A 71 11.38 1.79 -13.43
C GLN A 71 10.75 0.69 -12.55
N SER A 72 10.74 0.89 -11.24
CA SER A 72 10.26 -0.10 -10.25
C SER A 72 9.32 0.58 -9.24
N PRO A 73 8.11 1.00 -9.67
CA PRO A 73 7.14 1.67 -8.81
C PRO A 73 6.60 0.69 -7.76
N MET A 74 6.36 1.20 -6.55
CA MET A 74 5.90 0.39 -5.41
C MET A 74 4.75 1.09 -4.69
N LEU A 75 3.75 0.30 -4.30
CA LEU A 75 2.62 0.72 -3.48
C LEU A 75 2.57 -0.15 -2.22
N ILE A 76 2.52 0.49 -1.05
CA ILE A 76 2.45 -0.18 0.24
C ILE A 76 1.15 0.21 0.94
N ILE A 77 0.28 -0.78 1.16
CA ILE A 77 -1.01 -0.60 1.85
C ILE A 77 -0.86 -1.03 3.31
N GLY A 78 -1.26 -0.16 4.22
CA GLY A 78 -1.33 -0.49 5.65
C GLY A 78 -2.56 -1.28 6.02
N GLN A 79 -2.44 -2.20 6.98
CA GLN A 79 -3.58 -2.98 7.47
C GLN A 79 -4.75 -2.12 7.97
N ASP A 80 -4.48 -0.93 8.53
CA ASP A 80 -5.53 -0.04 9.03
C ASP A 80 -6.46 0.45 7.92
N ALA A 81 -5.95 0.60 6.70
CA ALA A 81 -6.77 0.96 5.56
C ALA A 81 -7.81 -0.13 5.20
N LEU A 82 -7.60 -1.36 5.68
CA LEU A 82 -8.42 -2.54 5.37
C LEU A 82 -9.46 -2.87 6.45
N VAL A 83 -9.44 -2.15 7.58
CA VAL A 83 -10.41 -2.33 8.67
C VAL A 83 -11.51 -1.27 8.61
N ARG A 84 -11.33 -0.23 7.78
CA ARG A 84 -12.33 0.82 7.56
C ARG A 84 -13.53 0.31 6.76
N ASP A 85 -14.64 1.03 6.86
CA ASP A 85 -15.87 0.72 6.12
C ASP A 85 -15.69 0.85 4.59
N ASP A 86 -14.79 1.73 4.14
CA ASP A 86 -14.43 1.96 2.74
C ASP A 86 -13.28 1.07 2.23
N SER A 87 -12.88 0.05 3.00
CA SER A 87 -11.73 -0.83 2.71
C SER A 87 -11.80 -1.52 1.35
N GLU A 88 -12.98 -1.94 0.90
CA GLU A 88 -13.16 -2.55 -0.41
C GLU A 88 -12.84 -1.56 -1.55
N SER A 89 -13.32 -0.32 -1.43
CA SER A 89 -13.03 0.75 -2.39
C SER A 89 -11.54 1.07 -2.42
N VAL A 90 -10.90 1.17 -1.24
CA VAL A 90 -9.45 1.39 -1.13
C VAL A 90 -8.66 0.28 -1.82
N LEU A 91 -9.03 -0.98 -1.60
CA LEU A 91 -8.41 -2.11 -2.29
C LEU A 91 -8.55 -1.98 -3.81
N VAL A 92 -9.78 -1.77 -4.29
CA VAL A 92 -10.06 -1.71 -5.73
C VAL A 92 -9.27 -0.58 -6.38
N LEU A 93 -9.22 0.60 -5.76
CA LEU A 93 -8.43 1.72 -6.24
C LEU A 93 -6.93 1.39 -6.22
N ALA A 94 -6.42 0.78 -5.16
CA ALA A 94 -5.02 0.37 -5.07
C ALA A 94 -4.64 -0.65 -6.16
N GLY A 95 -5.53 -1.58 -6.49
CA GLY A 95 -5.33 -2.51 -7.61
C GLY A 95 -5.30 -1.81 -8.96
N LYS A 96 -6.23 -0.88 -9.21
CA LYS A 96 -6.22 -0.06 -10.43
C LYS A 96 -4.94 0.76 -10.57
N ILE A 97 -4.43 1.33 -9.48
CA ILE A 97 -3.14 2.05 -9.47
C ILE A 97 -2.01 1.08 -9.82
N ALA A 98 -1.99 -0.10 -9.22
CA ALA A 98 -0.94 -1.10 -9.48
C ALA A 98 -0.91 -1.56 -10.95
N GLU A 99 -2.08 -1.81 -11.54
CA GLU A 99 -2.22 -2.16 -12.96
C GLU A 99 -1.78 -0.99 -13.86
N LYS A 100 -2.26 0.22 -13.58
CA LYS A 100 -1.99 1.42 -14.40
C LYS A 100 -0.51 1.77 -14.48
N PHE A 101 0.21 1.65 -13.37
CA PHE A 101 1.64 1.98 -13.31
C PHE A 101 2.55 0.76 -13.41
N ASN A 102 2.04 -0.37 -13.92
CA ASN A 102 2.80 -1.60 -14.16
C ASN A 102 3.64 -2.05 -12.93
N MET A 103 3.02 -1.95 -11.75
CA MET A 103 3.65 -2.31 -10.47
C MET A 103 3.74 -3.82 -10.28
N VAL A 104 2.98 -4.62 -11.00
CA VAL A 104 2.98 -6.09 -10.93
C VAL A 104 3.27 -6.65 -12.32
N ARG A 105 4.43 -7.28 -12.46
CA ARG A 105 4.95 -7.87 -13.70
C ARG A 105 5.97 -8.97 -13.35
N ASP A 106 6.42 -9.73 -14.34
CA ASP A 106 7.24 -10.93 -14.12
C ASP A 106 8.57 -10.66 -13.37
N ASP A 107 9.21 -9.52 -13.63
CA ASP A 107 10.47 -9.11 -13.00
C ASP A 107 10.30 -8.28 -11.71
N TRP A 108 9.07 -7.84 -11.41
CA TRP A 108 8.83 -6.87 -10.32
C TRP A 108 7.43 -6.96 -9.71
N ASN A 109 7.39 -7.07 -8.39
CA ASN A 109 6.16 -6.98 -7.61
C ASN A 109 6.22 -5.85 -6.59
N GLY A 110 5.70 -4.70 -6.99
CA GLY A 110 5.59 -3.48 -6.21
C GLY A 110 4.32 -3.39 -5.37
N PHE A 111 3.36 -4.32 -5.49
CA PHE A 111 2.10 -4.26 -4.75
C PHE A 111 2.19 -4.98 -3.40
N ASN A 112 2.31 -4.22 -2.31
CA ASN A 112 2.63 -4.73 -0.98
C ASN A 112 1.56 -4.38 0.06
N MET A 113 1.35 -5.28 1.01
CA MET A 113 0.48 -5.06 2.17
C MET A 113 1.27 -5.28 3.47
N LEU A 114 1.16 -4.33 4.40
CA LEU A 114 1.75 -4.45 5.72
C LEU A 114 0.74 -5.01 6.71
N HIS A 115 1.06 -6.18 7.27
CA HIS A 115 0.29 -6.81 8.34
C HIS A 115 0.88 -6.46 9.71
N LYS A 116 0.01 -6.20 10.69
CA LYS A 116 0.42 -5.93 12.09
C LYS A 116 0.58 -7.18 12.94
N ALA A 117 -0.03 -8.29 12.52
CA ALA A 117 -0.04 -9.54 13.27
C ALA A 117 0.44 -10.71 12.40
N ALA A 118 1.53 -11.37 12.83
CA ALA A 118 2.14 -12.49 12.11
C ALA A 118 1.16 -13.66 11.89
N ALA A 119 0.35 -14.00 12.89
CA ALA A 119 -0.64 -15.07 12.81
C ALA A 119 -1.71 -14.84 11.73
N ARG A 120 -1.93 -13.58 11.31
CA ARG A 120 -2.92 -13.25 10.28
C ARG A 120 -2.47 -13.75 8.91
N VAL A 121 -1.19 -13.63 8.57
CA VAL A 121 -0.66 -14.12 7.28
C VAL A 121 -0.79 -15.64 7.22
N GLY A 122 -0.35 -16.36 8.27
CA GLY A 122 -0.49 -17.82 8.33
C GLY A 122 -1.94 -18.32 8.31
N GLY A 123 -2.87 -17.55 8.91
CA GLY A 123 -4.30 -17.83 8.80
C GLY A 123 -4.82 -17.66 7.38
N LEU A 124 -4.44 -16.57 6.70
CA LEU A 124 -4.84 -16.33 5.31
C LEU A 124 -4.28 -17.39 4.36
N ASP A 125 -3.03 -17.81 4.56
CA ASP A 125 -2.37 -18.85 3.75
C ASP A 125 -3.08 -20.21 3.85
N THR A 126 -3.59 -20.54 5.05
CA THR A 126 -4.34 -21.77 5.31
C THR A 126 -5.83 -21.66 4.95
N GLY A 127 -6.27 -20.52 4.43
CA GLY A 127 -7.66 -20.29 4.02
C GLY A 127 -8.61 -19.96 5.19
N LEU A 128 -8.08 -19.57 6.35
CA LEU A 128 -8.88 -19.14 7.50
C LEU A 128 -9.37 -17.70 7.29
N PHE A 129 -10.58 -17.59 6.73
CA PHE A 129 -11.22 -16.31 6.46
C PHE A 129 -12.41 -16.03 7.39
N LEU A 130 -12.53 -14.76 7.78
CA LEU A 130 -13.78 -14.11 8.16
C LEU A 130 -14.93 -14.54 7.22
N LYS A 131 -16.02 -15.23 7.65
CA LYS A 131 -17.19 -15.48 6.76
C LYS A 131 -17.67 -14.19 6.07
N LYS A 132 -17.54 -13.05 6.76
CA LYS A 132 -17.88 -11.70 6.28
C LYS A 132 -16.82 -11.06 5.34
N ALA A 133 -15.57 -11.52 5.38
CA ALA A 133 -14.43 -10.92 4.67
C ALA A 133 -13.98 -11.71 3.42
N LYS A 134 -14.70 -12.79 3.09
CA LYS A 134 -14.31 -13.77 2.06
C LYS A 134 -14.14 -13.12 0.66
N GLY A 135 -15.00 -12.18 0.27
CA GLY A 135 -14.95 -11.53 -1.05
C GLY A 135 -13.70 -10.67 -1.27
N ILE A 136 -13.38 -9.81 -0.30
CA ILE A 136 -12.22 -8.91 -0.34
C ILE A 136 -10.92 -9.72 -0.38
N LEU A 137 -10.80 -10.74 0.47
CA LEU A 137 -9.58 -11.54 0.61
C LEU A 137 -9.34 -12.46 -0.60
N ILE A 138 -10.39 -13.00 -1.23
CA ILE A 138 -10.26 -13.77 -2.48
C ILE A 138 -9.75 -12.89 -3.62
N LYS A 139 -10.25 -11.65 -3.73
CA LYS A 139 -9.83 -10.70 -4.76
C LYS A 139 -8.34 -10.32 -4.61
N TYR A 140 -7.90 -10.08 -3.37
CA TYR A 140 -6.48 -9.90 -3.02
C TYR A 140 -5.61 -11.11 -3.40
N TRP A 141 -6.04 -12.31 -3.02
CA TRP A 141 -5.25 -13.52 -3.24
C TRP A 141 -5.08 -13.83 -4.74
N ASN A 142 -6.11 -13.56 -5.54
CA ASN A 142 -6.02 -13.67 -7.00
C ASN A 142 -5.04 -12.65 -7.60
N MET A 143 -4.96 -11.43 -7.08
CA MET A 143 -3.95 -10.45 -7.52
C MET A 143 -2.52 -10.87 -7.16
N GLN A 144 -2.31 -11.54 -6.02
CA GLN A 144 -0.98 -12.06 -5.65
C GLN A 144 -0.56 -13.28 -6.48
N LYS A 145 -1.52 -14.03 -7.04
CA LYS A 145 -1.27 -15.22 -7.87
C LYS A 145 -0.90 -14.94 -9.33
N VAL A 146 -0.94 -13.70 -9.78
CA VAL A 146 -0.53 -13.32 -11.15
C VAL A 146 0.97 -13.55 -11.41
N VAL A 147 1.75 -13.84 -10.37
CA VAL A 147 3.17 -14.22 -10.49
C VAL A 147 3.35 -15.68 -10.05
N LYS A 148 3.06 -16.61 -10.96
CA LYS A 148 3.62 -17.97 -10.99
C LYS A 148 3.82 -18.40 -12.43
#